data_AF-D3CW72-F1
#
_entry.id   AF-D3CW72-F1
#
_cell.length_a   1.000
_cell.length_b   1.000
_cell.length_c   1.000
_cell.angle_alpha   90.00
_cell.angle_beta   90.00
_cell.angle_gamma   90.00
#
_symmetry.space_group_name_H-M   'P 1'
#
loop_
_entity.id
_entity.type
_entity.pdbx_description
1 polymer ?
#
loop_
_entity_poly.entity_id
_entity_poly.type
_entity_poly.pdbx_seq_one_letter_code
_entity_poly.pdbx_strand_id
1 'polypeptide(L)'
;MCLGYGHFMTIHHDRAQAHALVERLVGLPDQAADRAVTVLHAHAAALAWVRTAAALHPTPPAIAAELNAAAERLRSVDGRDPAPVLGQAAIAALTAHRARAVA
;
A
#
# COMPACT_ATOMS: atom_id res chain seq x y z
N MET A 1 -47.68 -20.92 -12.23
CA MET A 1 -46.60 -21.88 -12.55
C MET A 1 -45.29 -21.10 -12.63
N CYS A 2 -44.35 -21.45 -11.75
CA CYS A 2 -43.12 -20.71 -11.47
C CYS A 2 -42.00 -21.16 -12.40
N LEU A 3 -41.74 -20.44 -13.50
CA LEU A 3 -40.65 -20.76 -14.44
C LEU A 3 -39.45 -19.80 -14.35
N GLY A 4 -39.48 -18.82 -13.44
CA GLY A 4 -38.41 -17.81 -13.32
C GLY A 4 -37.23 -18.18 -12.39
N TYR A 5 -37.41 -19.12 -11.47
CA TYR A 5 -36.40 -19.42 -10.44
C TYR A 5 -35.27 -20.35 -10.91
N GLY A 6 -35.56 -21.26 -11.86
CA GLY A 6 -34.58 -22.24 -12.32
C GLY A 6 -33.43 -21.64 -13.14
N HIS A 7 -33.75 -20.74 -14.07
CA HIS A 7 -32.75 -20.12 -14.95
C HIS A 7 -31.86 -19.09 -14.23
N PHE A 8 -32.43 -18.37 -13.26
CA PHE A 8 -31.69 -17.43 -12.41
C PHE A 8 -30.73 -18.16 -11.48
N MET A 9 -31.16 -19.28 -10.84
CA MET A 9 -30.27 -20.11 -10.03
C MET A 9 -29.12 -20.71 -10.83
N THR A 10 -29.36 -21.19 -12.07
CA THR A 10 -28.30 -21.76 -12.90
C THR A 10 -27.26 -20.71 -13.31
N ILE A 11 -27.68 -19.49 -13.69
CA ILE A 11 -26.74 -18.41 -14.03
C ILE A 11 -25.88 -18.00 -12.82
N HIS A 12 -26.48 -17.93 -11.62
CA HIS A 12 -25.74 -17.61 -10.40
C HIS A 12 -24.79 -18.74 -9.96
N HIS A 13 -25.20 -20.00 -10.14
CA HIS A 13 -24.37 -21.16 -9.85
C HIS A 13 -23.17 -21.26 -10.81
N ASP A 14 -23.42 -21.09 -12.11
CA ASP A 14 -22.38 -21.12 -13.15
C ASP A 14 -21.37 -19.98 -12.95
N ARG A 15 -21.84 -18.78 -12.56
CA ARG A 15 -20.97 -17.64 -12.22
C ARG A 15 -20.11 -17.89 -10.99
N ALA A 16 -20.66 -18.50 -9.94
CA ALA A 16 -19.91 -18.86 -8.74
C ALA A 16 -18.87 -19.95 -9.05
N GLN A 17 -19.23 -20.93 -9.87
CA GLN A 17 -18.35 -22.01 -10.29
C GLN A 17 -17.21 -21.52 -11.20
N ALA A 18 -17.49 -20.58 -12.09
CA ALA A 18 -16.47 -19.92 -12.90
C ALA A 18 -15.50 -19.10 -12.04
N HIS A 19 -15.98 -18.35 -11.05
CA HIS A 19 -15.09 -17.64 -10.10
C HIS A 19 -14.21 -18.62 -9.31
N ALA A 20 -14.79 -19.70 -8.77
CA ALA A 20 -14.04 -20.71 -8.05
C ALA A 20 -12.99 -21.42 -8.93
N LEU A 21 -13.29 -21.60 -10.23
CA LEU A 21 -12.33 -22.15 -11.19
C LEU A 21 -11.16 -21.18 -11.43
N VAL A 22 -11.45 -19.88 -11.61
CA VAL A 22 -10.43 -18.84 -11.76
C VAL A 22 -9.55 -18.77 -10.51
N GLU A 23 -10.13 -18.77 -9.32
CA GLU A 23 -9.38 -18.78 -8.05
C GLU A 23 -8.48 -20.02 -7.92
N ARG A 24 -8.93 -21.20 -8.37
CA ARG A 24 -8.09 -22.41 -8.39
C ARG A 24 -6.96 -22.35 -9.42
N LEU A 25 -7.21 -21.76 -10.59
CA LEU A 25 -6.24 -21.72 -11.68
C LEU A 25 -5.16 -20.65 -11.46
N VAL A 26 -5.55 -19.49 -10.93
CA VAL A 26 -4.67 -18.34 -10.73
C VAL A 26 -4.07 -18.33 -9.31
N GLY A 27 -4.68 -19.05 -8.37
CA GLY A 27 -4.33 -19.02 -6.95
C GLY A 27 -5.02 -17.87 -6.22
N LEU A 28 -4.95 -17.91 -4.89
CA LEU A 28 -5.39 -16.81 -4.05
C LEU A 28 -4.36 -15.67 -4.11
N PRO A 29 -4.79 -14.40 -4.00
CA PRO A 29 -3.88 -13.27 -3.92
C PRO A 29 -2.91 -13.46 -2.74
N ASP A 30 -1.62 -13.28 -3.01
CA ASP A 30 -0.59 -13.29 -1.98
C ASP A 30 -0.71 -12.00 -1.17
N GLN A 31 -1.30 -12.11 0.02
CA GLN A 31 -1.50 -10.98 0.93
C GLN A 31 -0.18 -10.29 1.29
N ALA A 32 0.95 -11.01 1.31
CA ALA A 32 2.25 -10.41 1.56
C ALA A 32 2.71 -9.56 0.37
N ALA A 33 2.44 -10.00 -0.86
CA ALA A 33 2.70 -9.23 -2.08
C ALA A 33 1.82 -7.96 -2.15
N ASP A 34 0.52 -8.10 -1.90
CA ASP A 34 -0.42 -6.96 -1.87
C ASP A 34 -0.01 -5.92 -0.81
N ARG A 35 0.41 -6.41 0.36
CA ARG A 35 0.97 -5.59 1.43
C ARG A 35 2.23 -4.86 0.97
N ALA A 36 3.16 -5.56 0.33
CA ALA A 36 4.41 -4.97 -0.15
C ALA A 36 4.16 -3.87 -1.18
N VAL A 37 3.22 -4.07 -2.12
CA VAL A 37 2.79 -3.06 -3.11
C VAL A 37 2.18 -1.84 -2.41
N THR A 38 1.29 -2.06 -1.44
CA THR A 38 0.69 -0.97 -0.66
C THR A 38 1.74 -0.13 0.06
N VAL A 39 2.72 -0.78 0.71
CA VAL A 39 3.83 -0.09 1.37
C VAL A 39 4.70 0.67 0.37
N LEU A 40 4.97 0.08 -0.81
CA LEU A 40 5.76 0.73 -1.86
C LEU A 40 5.07 2.00 -2.37
N HIS A 41 3.76 1.96 -2.61
CA HIS A 41 2.98 3.14 -3.00
C HIS A 41 3.00 4.23 -1.93
N ALA A 42 2.76 3.88 -0.67
CA ALA A 42 2.81 4.83 0.44
C ALA A 42 4.22 5.46 0.59
N HIS A 43 5.27 4.66 0.40
CA HIS A 43 6.66 5.11 0.51
C HIS A 43 7.03 6.06 -0.63
N ALA A 44 6.64 5.72 -1.87
CA ALA A 44 6.82 6.59 -3.03
C ALA A 44 6.05 7.91 -2.87
N ALA A 45 4.82 7.87 -2.35
CA ALA A 45 4.02 9.05 -2.06
C ALA A 45 4.67 9.94 -0.99
N ALA A 46 5.19 9.34 0.09
CA ALA A 46 5.90 10.06 1.14
C ALA A 46 7.16 10.76 0.60
N LEU A 47 7.98 10.06 -0.21
CA LEU A 47 9.16 10.66 -0.85
C LEU A 47 8.76 11.79 -1.82
N ALA A 48 7.71 11.60 -2.62
CA ALA A 48 7.20 12.65 -3.51
C ALA A 48 6.75 13.89 -2.72
N TRP A 49 6.00 13.68 -1.64
CA TRP A 49 5.54 14.75 -0.76
C TRP A 49 6.72 15.52 -0.15
N VAL A 50 7.75 14.84 0.38
CA VAL A 50 8.94 15.51 0.94
C VAL A 50 9.62 16.40 -0.10
N ARG A 51 9.80 15.90 -1.33
CA ARG A 51 10.42 16.67 -2.42
C ARG A 51 9.63 17.94 -2.72
N THR A 52 8.30 17.83 -2.83
CA THR A 52 7.41 18.97 -3.03
C THR A 52 7.43 19.94 -1.85
N ALA A 53 7.36 19.43 -0.62
CA ALA A 53 7.28 20.26 0.59
C ALA A 53 8.60 20.96 0.93
N ALA A 54 9.74 20.38 0.56
CA ALA A 54 11.06 20.94 0.80
C ALA A 54 11.62 21.70 -0.42
N ALA A 55 11.02 21.55 -1.60
CA ALA A 55 11.59 21.97 -2.88
C ALA A 55 13.04 21.44 -3.10
N LEU A 56 13.32 20.24 -2.60
CA LEU A 56 14.64 19.60 -2.66
C LEU A 56 14.61 18.40 -3.61
N HIS A 57 15.52 18.41 -4.59
CA HIS A 57 15.76 17.30 -5.52
C HIS A 57 17.26 16.99 -5.60
N PRO A 58 17.70 15.76 -5.28
CA PRO A 58 16.92 14.64 -4.73
C PRO A 58 16.49 14.85 -3.27
N THR A 59 15.66 13.93 -2.73
CA THR A 59 15.32 13.91 -1.30
C THR A 59 16.61 13.79 -0.47
N PRO A 60 16.77 14.57 0.62
CA PRO A 60 17.93 14.47 1.50
C PRO A 60 18.17 13.03 2.00
N PRO A 61 19.43 12.52 1.99
CA PRO A 61 19.74 11.14 2.33
C PRO A 61 19.23 10.70 3.71
N ALA A 62 19.29 11.60 4.70
CA ALA A 62 18.80 11.31 6.06
C ALA A 62 17.28 11.04 6.08
N ILE A 63 16.49 11.84 5.36
CA ILE A 63 15.04 11.65 5.27
C ILE A 63 14.72 10.34 4.50
N ALA A 64 15.44 10.08 3.41
CA ALA A 64 15.27 8.85 2.65
C ALA A 64 15.57 7.59 3.49
N ALA A 65 16.63 7.64 4.32
CA ALA A 65 16.97 6.53 5.21
C ALA A 65 15.89 6.27 6.27
N GLU A 66 15.32 7.31 6.88
CA GLU A 66 14.23 7.16 7.85
C GLU A 66 12.96 6.57 7.21
N LEU A 67 12.59 7.05 6.01
CA LEU A 67 11.44 6.52 5.27
C LEU A 67 11.65 5.08 4.81
N ASN A 68 12.87 4.69 4.43
CA ASN A 68 13.20 3.31 4.11
C ASN A 68 13.04 2.42 5.34
N ALA A 69 13.58 2.82 6.49
CA ALA A 69 13.45 2.06 7.73
C ALA A 69 11.99 1.92 8.21
N ALA A 70 11.16 2.95 7.98
CA ALA A 70 9.72 2.85 8.24
C ALA A 70 9.04 1.86 7.29
N ALA A 71 9.36 1.90 5.98
CA ALA A 71 8.81 1.00 4.99
C ALA A 71 9.18 -0.47 5.25
N GLU A 72 10.44 -0.78 5.61
CA GLU A 72 10.86 -2.16 5.92
C GLU A 72 10.10 -2.75 7.12
N ARG A 73 9.82 -1.95 8.15
CA ARG A 73 9.02 -2.40 9.30
C ARG A 73 7.57 -2.70 8.90
N LEU A 74 7.00 -1.89 8.02
CA LEU A 74 5.63 -2.07 7.50
C LEU A 74 5.46 -3.29 6.59
N ARG A 75 6.53 -3.72 5.91
CA ARG A 75 6.52 -4.95 5.09
C ARG A 75 6.58 -6.23 5.93
N SER A 76 7.25 -6.20 7.08
CA SER A 76 7.66 -7.41 7.79
C SER A 76 6.75 -7.79 8.96
N VAL A 77 6.38 -6.84 9.82
CA VAL A 77 5.79 -7.15 11.14
C VAL A 77 4.65 -6.24 11.55
N ASP A 78 4.47 -5.12 10.88
CA ASP A 78 3.55 -4.08 11.31
C ASP A 78 2.28 -4.09 10.45
N GLY A 79 1.13 -4.38 11.08
CA GLY A 79 -0.19 -4.43 10.44
C GLY A 79 -0.89 -3.09 10.28
N ARG A 80 -0.29 -1.98 10.73
CA ARG A 80 -0.89 -0.63 10.59
C ARG A 80 -1.00 -0.22 9.12
N ASP A 81 -1.90 0.71 8.81
CA ASP A 81 -1.99 1.27 7.47
C ASP A 81 -0.67 1.99 7.08
N PRO A 82 -0.01 1.62 5.96
CA PRO A 82 1.25 2.23 5.55
C PRO A 82 1.14 3.72 5.25
N ALA A 83 -0.01 4.18 4.74
CA ALA A 83 -0.19 5.57 4.32
C ALA A 83 -0.03 6.58 5.48
N PRO A 84 -0.78 6.48 6.60
CA PRO A 84 -0.62 7.40 7.72
C PRO A 84 0.74 7.23 8.42
N VAL A 85 1.29 6.01 8.50
CA VAL A 85 2.58 5.76 9.14
C VAL A 85 3.73 6.44 8.38
N LEU A 86 3.79 6.25 7.05
CA LEU A 86 4.82 6.87 6.22
C LEU A 86 4.62 8.37 6.05
N GLY A 87 3.36 8.86 6.04
CA GLY A 87 3.07 10.29 6.07
C GLY A 87 3.59 10.96 7.35
N GLN A 88 3.35 10.37 8.52
CA GLN A 88 3.85 10.90 9.78
C GLN A 88 5.37 10.84 9.87
N ALA A 89 5.98 9.74 9.40
CA ALA A 89 7.44 9.63 9.31
C ALA A 89 8.05 10.71 8.41
N ALA A 90 7.42 11.01 7.27
CA ALA A 90 7.87 12.07 6.37
C ALA A 90 7.83 13.46 7.03
N ILE A 91 6.74 13.79 7.73
CA ILE A 91 6.61 15.05 8.47
C ILE A 91 7.70 15.15 9.54
N ALA A 92 7.88 14.10 10.35
CA ALA A 92 8.86 14.09 11.44
C ALA A 92 10.29 14.25 10.91
N ALA A 93 10.67 13.48 9.89
CA ALA A 93 11.99 13.54 9.28
C ALA A 93 12.27 14.91 8.65
N LEU A 94 11.30 15.51 7.95
CA LEU A 94 11.44 16.84 7.37
C LEU A 94 11.59 17.92 8.44
N THR A 95 10.79 17.86 9.50
CA THR A 95 10.90 18.79 10.65
C THR A 95 12.28 18.68 11.30
N ALA A 96 12.76 17.45 11.55
CA ALA A 96 14.09 17.22 12.12
C ALA A 96 15.21 17.74 11.20
N HIS A 97 15.09 17.52 9.88
CA HIS A 97 16.04 18.03 8.90
C HIS A 97 16.10 19.57 8.91
N ARG A 98 14.94 20.23 8.93
CA ARG A 98 14.86 21.70 9.00
C ARG A 98 15.44 22.26 10.30
N ALA A 99 15.15 21.62 11.44
CA ALA A 99 15.69 22.04 12.73
C ALA A 99 17.24 22.03 12.74
N ARG A 100 17.85 21.02 12.11
CA ARG A 100 19.32 20.92 11.98
C ARG A 100 19.93 21.93 11.01
N ALA A 101 19.16 22.44 10.05
CA ALA A 101 19.65 23.44 9.10
C ALA A 101 19.69 24.86 9.67
N VAL A 102 19.01 25.10 10.79
CA VAL A 102 18.92 26.41 11.46
C VAL A 102 19.82 26.48 12.71
N ALA A 103 20.31 25.34 13.20
CA ALA A 103 21.24 25.22 14.32
C ALA A 103 22.70 25.32 13.85
#